data_AF-A0AAP3H4F0-F1
#
_entry.id   AF-A0AAP3H4F0-F1
#
_cell.length_a   1.000
_cell.length_b   1.000
_cell.length_c   1.000
_cell.angle_alpha   90.00
_cell.angle_beta   90.00
_cell.angle_gamma   90.00
#
_symmetry.space_group_name_H-M   'P 1'
#
loop_
_entity.id
_entity.type
_entity.pdbx_description
1 polymer ?
#
loop_
_entity_poly.entity_id
_entity_poly.type
_entity_poly.pdbx_seq_one_letter_code
_entity_poly.pdbx_strand_id
1 'polypeptide(L)'
;MDSLQFEIARFLAHKAALRQRTTYQQVGEAVGWNHPNGRGLGAHLEVILHYLAEKNLPPLTTILVRKGERHPHEDAMAYIRDVLGEIDIEAVQQEVFDFDWNSVPELQPENTTLPDGREVWLTSFWGFDPSQWGCIGFADEAKRTRFLSQSKPGVLVAIYVTKGKGPEDMRGKVVGVLELSHEAGHAQNYISGDRWREKELDPASKGKWLHAVKASRAWSIVPEDWKRVEDIFPEAYGSAHAEFIGASGVKVSAEEAEKLLQLDVQEVHVYGSTEAADPTIQTLDSALTPSRAVPPPSEPYTVGETDGPKHLYILELQGDIAAYLGCSPKEVEDKSIIKVGFSKSPLSRRNQIQSAYPEGSFKWSVLFPSPLPEQPPYANAKVAIAGEDAMKKRLVDEKAKVLGGEFFLAEEWLVYKTWSAGNHAAKQAQNELDEET
;
A
#
# COMPACT_ATOMS: atom_id res chain seq x y z
N MET A 1 11.80 -31.29 -7.97
CA MET A 1 11.38 -30.07 -7.27
C MET A 1 10.43 -30.43 -6.13
N ASP A 2 10.53 -29.76 -4.98
CA ASP A 2 9.55 -29.82 -3.89
C ASP A 2 8.40 -28.81 -4.08
N SER A 3 7.44 -28.78 -3.15
CA SER A 3 6.25 -27.90 -3.23
C SER A 3 6.65 -26.42 -3.36
N LEU A 4 7.62 -25.98 -2.56
CA LEU A 4 8.07 -24.59 -2.57
C LEU A 4 8.75 -24.23 -3.89
N GLN A 5 9.58 -25.12 -4.44
CA GLN A 5 10.23 -24.92 -5.74
C GLN A 5 9.21 -24.84 -6.88
N PHE A 6 8.14 -25.63 -6.83
CA PHE A 6 7.02 -25.50 -7.77
C PHE A 6 6.28 -24.16 -7.61
N GLU A 7 6.05 -23.69 -6.37
CA GLU A 7 5.43 -22.37 -6.11
C GLU A 7 6.28 -21.23 -6.68
N ILE A 8 7.59 -21.24 -6.43
CA ILE A 8 8.54 -20.27 -7.01
C ILE A 8 8.49 -20.32 -8.55
N ALA A 9 8.56 -21.52 -9.14
CA ALA A 9 8.56 -21.67 -10.58
C ALA A 9 7.24 -21.21 -11.22
N ARG A 10 6.08 -21.47 -10.59
CA ARG A 10 4.77 -20.96 -11.05
C ARG A 10 4.69 -19.44 -10.97
N PHE A 11 5.18 -18.84 -9.88
CA PHE A 11 5.25 -17.39 -9.77
C PHE A 11 6.11 -16.76 -10.87
N LEU A 12 7.28 -17.35 -11.16
CA LEU A 12 8.14 -16.90 -12.26
C LEU A 12 7.46 -17.09 -13.62
N ALA A 13 6.82 -18.25 -13.87
CA ALA A 13 6.08 -18.51 -15.10
C ALA A 13 4.92 -17.52 -15.29
N HIS A 14 4.25 -17.15 -14.20
CA HIS A 14 3.22 -16.12 -14.21
C HIS A 14 3.78 -14.75 -14.61
N LYS A 15 4.89 -14.31 -14.02
CA LYS A 15 5.55 -13.06 -14.42
C LYS A 15 6.07 -13.10 -15.86
N ALA A 16 6.59 -14.24 -16.31
CA ALA A 16 7.01 -14.45 -17.69
C ALA A 16 5.85 -14.32 -18.69
N ALA A 17 4.69 -14.92 -18.40
CA ALA A 17 3.49 -14.80 -19.23
C ALA A 17 2.99 -13.36 -19.36
N LEU A 18 3.21 -12.52 -18.34
CA LEU A 18 2.94 -11.08 -18.37
C LEU A 18 4.07 -10.25 -19.02
N ARG A 19 5.13 -10.90 -19.53
CA ARG A 19 6.34 -10.26 -20.05
C ARG A 19 7.02 -9.32 -19.04
N GLN A 20 6.96 -9.68 -17.77
CA GLN A 20 7.51 -8.92 -16.66
C GLN A 20 8.72 -9.62 -16.06
N ARG A 21 9.71 -8.80 -15.69
CA ARG A 21 10.79 -9.22 -14.79
C ARG A 21 10.34 -9.09 -13.35
N THR A 22 10.97 -9.82 -12.45
CA THR A 22 10.67 -9.76 -11.02
C THR A 22 11.94 -9.76 -10.18
N THR A 23 11.81 -9.47 -8.89
CA THR A 23 12.94 -9.38 -7.96
C THR A 23 12.92 -10.50 -6.93
N TYR A 24 14.08 -10.79 -6.34
CA TYR A 24 14.22 -11.77 -5.26
C TYR A 24 13.28 -11.48 -4.08
N GLN A 25 13.06 -10.20 -3.77
CA GLN A 25 12.12 -9.77 -2.75
C GLN A 25 10.69 -10.16 -3.12
N GLN A 26 10.24 -9.83 -4.34
CA GLN A 26 8.89 -10.16 -4.81
C GLN A 26 8.64 -11.67 -4.87
N VAL A 27 9.63 -12.46 -5.31
CA VAL A 27 9.54 -13.94 -5.25
C VAL A 27 9.40 -14.38 -3.80
N GLY A 28 10.21 -13.83 -2.90
CA GLY A 28 10.18 -14.18 -1.49
C GLY A 28 8.83 -13.87 -0.84
N GLU A 29 8.29 -12.68 -1.08
CA GLU A 29 6.95 -12.27 -0.62
C GLU A 29 5.86 -13.22 -1.16
N ALA A 30 5.89 -13.53 -2.45
CA ALA A 30 4.88 -14.36 -3.09
C ALA A 30 4.82 -15.80 -2.56
N VAL A 31 5.97 -16.37 -2.15
CA VAL A 31 6.04 -17.74 -1.61
C VAL A 31 6.12 -17.80 -0.09
N GLY A 32 5.93 -16.66 0.59
CA GLY A 32 6.01 -16.57 2.05
C GLY A 32 7.41 -16.83 2.62
N TRP A 33 8.46 -16.55 1.84
CA TRP A 33 9.85 -16.66 2.25
C TRP A 33 10.29 -15.42 3.03
N ASN A 34 10.35 -15.56 4.36
CA ASN A 34 10.65 -14.47 5.28
C ASN A 34 12.15 -14.14 5.34
N HIS A 35 12.70 -13.56 4.27
CA HIS A 35 14.02 -12.94 4.29
C HIS A 35 14.01 -11.60 3.54
N PRO A 36 14.46 -10.48 4.14
CA PRO A 36 14.28 -9.12 3.61
C PRO A 36 14.83 -8.91 2.19
N ASN A 37 15.92 -9.59 1.83
CA ASN A 37 16.52 -9.53 0.48
C ASN A 37 16.34 -10.82 -0.36
N GLY A 38 15.45 -11.74 0.04
CA GLY A 38 15.31 -13.05 -0.61
C GLY A 38 16.52 -13.98 -0.48
N ARG A 39 17.42 -13.73 0.50
CA ARG A 39 18.59 -14.57 0.77
C ARG A 39 18.12 -16.00 1.12
N GLY A 40 18.86 -16.99 0.63
CA GLY A 40 18.52 -18.41 0.79
C GLY A 40 17.69 -18.99 -0.36
N LEU A 41 17.10 -18.17 -1.24
CA LEU A 41 16.39 -18.66 -2.42
C LEU A 41 17.32 -19.36 -3.44
N GLY A 42 18.63 -19.06 -3.43
CA GLY A 42 19.59 -19.57 -4.40
C GLY A 42 19.55 -21.09 -4.59
N ALA A 43 19.52 -21.85 -3.49
CA ALA A 43 19.46 -23.32 -3.56
C ALA A 43 18.16 -23.83 -4.20
N HIS A 44 17.04 -23.12 -4.02
CA HIS A 44 15.78 -23.47 -4.66
C HIS A 44 15.78 -23.09 -6.14
N LEU A 45 16.33 -21.93 -6.49
CA LEU A 45 16.45 -21.44 -7.86
C LEU A 45 17.37 -22.33 -8.70
N GLU A 46 18.45 -22.85 -8.12
CA GLU A 46 19.35 -23.82 -8.75
C GLU A 46 18.60 -25.11 -9.13
N VAL A 47 17.80 -25.66 -8.20
CA VAL A 47 17.00 -26.85 -8.48
C VAL A 47 15.94 -26.60 -9.56
N ILE A 48 15.33 -25.40 -9.58
CA ILE A 48 14.38 -25.00 -10.63
C ILE A 48 15.10 -24.89 -11.98
N LEU A 49 16.26 -24.25 -12.02
CA LEU A 49 17.05 -24.08 -13.24
C LEU A 49 17.44 -25.43 -13.85
N HIS A 50 17.94 -26.37 -13.04
CA HIS A 50 18.24 -27.73 -13.49
C HIS A 50 17.00 -28.47 -13.98
N TYR A 51 15.88 -28.37 -13.26
CA TYR A 51 14.63 -28.97 -13.69
C TYR A 51 14.18 -28.46 -15.07
N LEU A 52 14.23 -27.15 -15.29
CA LEU A 52 13.86 -26.55 -16.57
C LEU A 52 14.81 -27.01 -17.70
N ALA A 53 16.11 -27.02 -17.44
CA ALA A 53 17.11 -27.50 -18.39
C ALA A 53 16.90 -28.98 -18.77
N GLU A 54 16.67 -29.86 -17.79
CA GLU A 54 16.39 -31.29 -18.01
C GLU A 54 15.11 -31.52 -18.85
N LYS A 55 14.13 -30.61 -18.73
CA LYS A 55 12.88 -30.64 -19.48
C LYS A 55 12.96 -29.92 -20.83
N ASN A 56 14.10 -29.34 -21.20
CA ASN A 56 14.27 -28.46 -22.35
C ASN A 56 13.25 -27.30 -22.35
N LEU A 57 13.00 -26.72 -21.17
CA LEU A 57 12.16 -25.55 -21.00
C LEU A 57 13.02 -24.28 -20.88
N PRO A 58 12.51 -23.11 -21.29
CA PRO A 58 13.24 -21.85 -21.13
C PRO A 58 13.56 -21.57 -19.66
N PRO A 59 14.74 -21.00 -19.35
CA PRO A 59 15.20 -20.85 -17.97
C PRO A 59 14.55 -19.65 -17.28
N LEU A 60 13.41 -19.89 -16.61
CA LEU A 60 12.63 -18.89 -15.86
C LEU A 60 13.46 -18.05 -14.87
N THR A 61 14.54 -18.59 -14.33
CA THR A 61 15.39 -17.84 -13.37
C THR A 61 16.09 -16.64 -14.01
N THR A 62 16.15 -16.55 -15.35
CA THR A 62 16.77 -15.42 -16.07
C THR A 62 15.98 -14.12 -15.99
N ILE A 63 14.69 -14.16 -15.64
CA ILE A 63 13.85 -12.96 -15.46
C ILE A 63 13.85 -12.46 -14.01
N LEU A 64 14.60 -13.13 -13.13
CA LEU A 64 14.81 -12.72 -11.74
C LEU A 64 16.02 -11.78 -11.64
N VAL A 65 15.77 -10.54 -11.26
CA VAL A 65 16.75 -9.45 -11.31
C VAL A 65 16.79 -8.67 -9.99
N ARG A 66 17.80 -7.81 -9.80
CA ARG A 66 17.74 -6.81 -8.73
C ARG A 66 16.82 -5.66 -9.13
N LYS A 67 16.29 -4.95 -8.14
CA LYS A 67 15.42 -3.80 -8.38
C LYS A 67 16.17 -2.76 -9.22
N GLY A 68 15.59 -2.37 -10.36
CA GLY A 68 16.18 -1.40 -11.29
C GLY A 68 17.13 -1.98 -12.33
N GLU A 69 17.47 -3.27 -12.23
CA GLU A 69 18.32 -3.95 -13.21
C GLU A 69 17.51 -4.68 -14.28
N ARG A 70 18.14 -4.94 -15.43
CA ARG A 70 17.54 -5.68 -16.54
C ARG A 70 17.99 -7.15 -16.60
N HIS A 71 19.13 -7.45 -15.99
CA HIS A 71 19.76 -8.76 -16.04
C HIS A 71 19.91 -9.34 -14.63
N PRO A 72 20.00 -10.67 -14.48
CA PRO A 72 20.35 -11.28 -13.21
C PRO A 72 21.72 -10.78 -12.71
N HIS A 73 21.89 -10.79 -11.38
CA HIS A 73 23.16 -10.44 -10.75
C HIS A 73 24.31 -11.35 -11.25
N GLU A 74 25.56 -10.87 -11.23
CA GLU A 74 26.72 -11.63 -11.74
C GLU A 74 26.86 -13.02 -11.10
N ASP A 75 26.64 -13.12 -9.79
CA ASP A 75 26.65 -14.43 -9.11
C ASP A 75 25.61 -15.39 -9.69
N ALA A 76 24.38 -14.91 -9.91
CA ALA A 76 23.32 -15.71 -10.50
C ALA A 76 23.65 -16.08 -11.96
N MET A 77 24.26 -15.16 -12.71
CA MET A 77 24.74 -15.41 -14.07
C MET A 77 25.83 -16.47 -14.12
N ALA A 78 26.72 -16.54 -13.12
CA ALA A 78 27.73 -17.60 -13.03
C ALA A 78 27.08 -18.98 -12.91
N TYR A 79 26.07 -19.13 -12.04
CA TYR A 79 25.31 -20.38 -11.91
C TYR A 79 24.51 -20.71 -13.18
N ILE A 80 23.85 -19.71 -13.78
CA ILE A 80 23.08 -19.92 -15.02
C ILE A 80 23.99 -20.42 -16.14
N ARG A 81 25.18 -19.84 -16.28
CA ARG A 81 26.17 -20.26 -17.27
C ARG A 81 26.78 -21.63 -16.98
N ASP A 82 26.92 -22.02 -15.72
CA ASP A 82 27.38 -23.37 -15.36
C ASP A 82 26.40 -24.45 -15.84
N VAL A 83 25.09 -24.19 -15.70
CA VAL A 83 24.04 -25.14 -16.11
C VAL A 83 23.76 -25.12 -17.62
N LEU A 84 23.69 -23.92 -18.21
CA LEU A 84 23.24 -23.73 -19.61
C LEU A 84 24.38 -23.48 -20.60
N GLY A 85 25.60 -23.24 -20.13
CA GLY A 85 26.72 -22.78 -20.95
C GLY A 85 26.69 -21.28 -21.21
N GLU A 86 27.49 -20.82 -22.18
CA GLU A 86 27.48 -19.43 -22.62
C GLU A 86 26.16 -19.11 -23.34
N ILE A 87 25.42 -18.15 -22.79
CA ILE A 87 24.11 -17.74 -23.27
C ILE A 87 24.05 -16.23 -23.53
N ASP A 88 23.27 -15.84 -24.53
CA ASP A 88 22.82 -14.46 -24.70
C ASP A 88 21.60 -14.21 -23.81
N ILE A 89 21.79 -13.44 -22.74
CA ILE A 89 20.75 -13.24 -21.72
C ILE A 89 19.52 -12.51 -22.28
N GLU A 90 19.68 -11.60 -23.24
CA GLU A 90 18.54 -10.88 -23.81
C GLU A 90 17.69 -11.82 -24.68
N ALA A 91 18.35 -12.63 -25.50
CA ALA A 91 17.66 -13.63 -26.32
C ALA A 91 16.93 -14.67 -25.47
N VAL A 92 17.55 -15.14 -24.39
CA VAL A 92 16.96 -16.13 -23.48
C VAL A 92 15.81 -15.55 -22.67
N GLN A 93 15.92 -14.32 -22.17
CA GLN A 93 14.77 -13.65 -21.53
C GLN A 93 13.60 -13.50 -22.49
N GLN A 94 13.88 -13.17 -23.76
CA GLN A 94 12.84 -13.06 -24.78
C GLN A 94 12.17 -14.42 -25.05
N GLU A 95 12.95 -15.51 -25.11
CA GLU A 95 12.42 -16.87 -25.21
C GLU A 95 11.51 -17.21 -24.02
N VAL A 96 11.91 -16.88 -22.79
CA VAL A 96 11.09 -17.06 -21.59
C VAL A 96 9.76 -16.29 -21.69
N PHE A 97 9.76 -15.08 -22.22
CA PHE A 97 8.56 -14.25 -22.39
C PHE A 97 7.65 -14.69 -23.55
N ASP A 98 8.22 -15.32 -24.58
CA ASP A 98 7.46 -15.79 -25.75
C ASP A 98 6.95 -17.23 -25.59
N PHE A 99 7.44 -17.97 -24.59
CA PHE A 99 7.04 -19.34 -24.32
C PHE A 99 5.62 -19.44 -23.72
N ASP A 100 4.83 -20.40 -24.21
CA ASP A 100 3.49 -20.66 -23.69
C ASP A 100 3.56 -21.49 -22.40
N TRP A 101 3.67 -20.81 -21.26
CA TRP A 101 3.70 -21.44 -19.94
C TRP A 101 2.42 -22.19 -19.57
N ASN A 102 1.31 -22.01 -20.28
CA ASN A 102 0.10 -22.83 -20.08
C ASN A 102 0.25 -24.25 -20.62
N SER A 103 1.24 -24.48 -21.49
CA SER A 103 1.52 -25.80 -22.05
C SER A 103 2.23 -26.74 -21.07
N VAL A 104 2.69 -26.25 -19.91
CA VAL A 104 3.40 -27.01 -18.87
C VAL A 104 2.51 -27.10 -17.63
N PRO A 105 1.67 -28.14 -17.47
CA PRO A 105 0.62 -28.19 -16.44
C PRO A 105 1.10 -27.96 -15.02
N GLU A 106 2.28 -28.47 -14.65
CA GLU A 106 2.84 -28.33 -13.31
C GLU A 106 3.40 -26.92 -13.01
N LEU A 107 3.73 -26.15 -14.05
CA LEU A 107 4.24 -24.77 -13.99
C LEU A 107 3.22 -23.74 -14.47
N GLN A 108 2.02 -24.20 -14.83
CA GLN A 108 0.97 -23.35 -15.35
C GLN A 108 0.80 -22.16 -14.39
N PRO A 109 0.89 -20.91 -14.89
CA PRO A 109 0.56 -19.75 -14.11
C PRO A 109 -0.81 -20.00 -13.50
N GLU A 110 -0.93 -19.93 -12.17
CA GLU A 110 -2.27 -19.92 -11.59
C GLU A 110 -3.00 -18.75 -12.25
N ASN A 111 -4.05 -19.08 -13.00
CA ASN A 111 -4.88 -18.06 -13.65
C ASN A 111 -5.19 -17.04 -12.59
N THR A 112 -4.78 -15.79 -12.82
CA THR A 112 -5.01 -14.58 -12.01
C THR A 112 -6.36 -14.63 -11.32
N THR A 113 -6.37 -15.35 -10.23
CA THR A 113 -7.45 -15.43 -9.28
C THR A 113 -6.80 -14.66 -8.16
N LEU A 114 -7.34 -13.45 -7.90
CA LEU A 114 -7.08 -12.76 -6.64
C LEU A 114 -7.09 -13.81 -5.52
N PRO A 115 -6.35 -13.66 -4.42
CA PRO A 115 -6.40 -14.62 -3.32
C PRO A 115 -7.87 -15.07 -3.08
N ASP A 116 -8.15 -16.37 -3.29
CA ASP A 116 -9.49 -17.01 -3.28
C ASP A 116 -10.42 -16.86 -4.51
N GLY A 117 -9.95 -16.40 -5.67
CA GLY A 117 -10.75 -16.19 -6.88
C GLY A 117 -11.71 -15.02 -6.81
N ARG A 118 -11.38 -14.00 -6.00
CA ARG A 118 -12.19 -12.78 -5.85
C ARG A 118 -12.23 -11.99 -7.17
N GLU A 119 -13.30 -11.24 -7.39
CA GLU A 119 -13.45 -10.32 -8.53
C GLU A 119 -13.19 -8.88 -8.08
N VAL A 120 -12.69 -8.03 -8.98
CA VAL A 120 -12.59 -6.57 -8.75
C VAL A 120 -13.64 -5.84 -9.57
N TRP A 121 -14.28 -4.87 -8.92
CA TRP A 121 -15.18 -3.90 -9.54
C TRP A 121 -14.68 -2.48 -9.30
N LEU A 122 -15.07 -1.56 -10.17
CA LEU A 122 -14.78 -0.12 -10.05
C LEU A 122 -16.09 0.64 -9.85
N THR A 123 -16.14 1.54 -8.88
CA THR A 123 -17.21 2.53 -8.71
C THR A 123 -16.68 3.88 -8.24
N SER A 124 -17.55 4.88 -8.18
CA SER A 124 -17.18 6.26 -7.83
C SER A 124 -17.95 6.83 -6.65
N PHE A 125 -17.24 7.45 -5.71
CA PHE A 125 -17.80 8.13 -4.54
C PHE A 125 -17.45 9.63 -4.53
N TRP A 126 -18.07 10.40 -3.63
CA TRP A 126 -17.71 11.81 -3.37
C TRP A 126 -16.67 11.96 -2.26
N GLY A 127 -16.06 10.87 -1.82
CA GLY A 127 -15.08 10.77 -0.75
C GLY A 127 -14.92 9.32 -0.32
N PHE A 128 -13.96 9.04 0.56
CA PHE A 128 -13.75 7.69 1.08
C PHE A 128 -13.50 7.76 2.59
N ASP A 129 -14.53 7.40 3.36
CA ASP A 129 -14.51 7.36 4.82
C ASP A 129 -15.33 6.15 5.31
N PRO A 130 -14.79 4.93 5.16
CA PRO A 130 -15.51 3.70 5.49
C PRO A 130 -15.89 3.59 6.98
N SER A 131 -15.18 4.32 7.86
CA SER A 131 -15.44 4.35 9.29
C SER A 131 -16.79 4.99 9.64
N GLN A 132 -17.31 5.84 8.75
CA GLN A 132 -18.63 6.45 8.85
C GLN A 132 -19.58 6.02 7.73
N TRP A 133 -19.06 5.44 6.65
CA TRP A 133 -19.79 5.02 5.46
C TRP A 133 -19.43 3.57 5.07
N GLY A 134 -19.99 2.60 5.79
CA GLY A 134 -19.62 1.18 5.68
C GLY A 134 -20.35 0.39 4.59
N CYS A 135 -20.69 1.01 3.46
CA CYS A 135 -21.44 0.34 2.39
C CYS A 135 -21.26 0.95 1.01
N ILE A 136 -21.69 0.22 -0.03
CA ILE A 136 -21.96 0.77 -1.35
C ILE A 136 -23.45 0.96 -1.52
N GLY A 137 -23.86 2.19 -1.87
CA GLY A 137 -25.25 2.54 -2.13
C GLY A 137 -25.57 2.62 -3.62
N PHE A 138 -26.76 2.19 -3.99
CA PHE A 138 -27.27 2.09 -5.35
C PHE A 138 -28.51 2.98 -5.52
N ALA A 139 -28.63 3.60 -6.70
CA ALA A 139 -29.73 4.52 -6.99
C ALA A 139 -31.12 3.86 -6.90
N ASP A 140 -31.19 2.56 -7.19
CA ASP A 140 -32.41 1.75 -7.13
C ASP A 140 -32.07 0.29 -6.81
N GLU A 141 -33.10 -0.45 -6.39
CA GLU A 141 -32.99 -1.86 -6.01
C GLU A 141 -32.58 -2.77 -7.18
N ALA A 142 -32.98 -2.45 -8.41
CA ALA A 142 -32.65 -3.25 -9.58
C ALA A 142 -31.14 -3.22 -9.86
N LYS A 143 -30.49 -2.06 -9.72
CA LYS A 143 -29.03 -1.93 -9.83
C LYS A 143 -28.30 -2.71 -8.74
N ARG A 144 -28.75 -2.62 -7.48
CA ARG A 144 -28.20 -3.43 -6.38
C ARG A 144 -28.32 -4.92 -6.68
N THR A 145 -29.48 -5.35 -7.16
CA THR A 145 -29.77 -6.76 -7.47
C THR A 145 -28.92 -7.26 -8.63
N ARG A 146 -28.73 -6.45 -9.67
CA ARG A 146 -27.81 -6.75 -10.76
C ARG A 146 -26.37 -6.88 -10.28
N PHE A 147 -25.90 -5.97 -9.42
CA PHE A 147 -24.56 -6.07 -8.85
C PHE A 147 -24.39 -7.41 -8.11
N LEU A 148 -25.32 -7.73 -7.21
CA LEU A 148 -25.29 -8.98 -6.42
C LEU A 148 -25.39 -10.24 -7.28
N SER A 149 -26.11 -10.22 -8.41
CA SER A 149 -26.20 -11.37 -9.32
C SER A 149 -24.97 -11.55 -10.21
N GLN A 150 -24.15 -10.51 -10.35
CA GLN A 150 -22.95 -10.50 -11.18
C GLN A 150 -21.65 -10.64 -10.38
N SER A 151 -21.73 -10.64 -9.05
CA SER A 151 -20.59 -10.71 -8.12
C SER A 151 -20.78 -11.83 -7.09
N LYS A 152 -19.80 -12.02 -6.20
CA LYS A 152 -19.82 -13.02 -5.13
C LYS A 152 -19.42 -12.38 -3.79
N PRO A 153 -19.87 -12.92 -2.64
CA PRO A 153 -19.38 -12.48 -1.33
C PRO A 153 -17.85 -12.44 -1.30
N GLY A 154 -17.27 -11.38 -0.71
CA GLY A 154 -15.83 -11.13 -0.74
C GLY A 154 -15.35 -10.41 -2.00
N VAL A 155 -16.27 -9.96 -2.88
CA VAL A 155 -15.91 -9.12 -4.03
C VAL A 155 -15.24 -7.84 -3.56
N LEU A 156 -14.17 -7.46 -4.26
CA LEU A 156 -13.45 -6.22 -4.04
C LEU A 156 -14.01 -5.13 -4.94
N VAL A 157 -14.19 -3.95 -4.38
CA VAL A 157 -14.65 -2.77 -5.12
C VAL A 157 -13.67 -1.63 -4.90
N ALA A 158 -12.92 -1.29 -5.95
CA ALA A 158 -12.08 -0.11 -6.01
C ALA A 158 -12.94 1.16 -6.09
N ILE A 159 -12.61 2.13 -5.23
CA ILE A 159 -13.31 3.39 -5.12
C ILE A 159 -12.42 4.51 -5.65
N TYR A 160 -12.86 5.16 -6.72
CA TYR A 160 -12.28 6.44 -7.14
C TYR A 160 -13.19 7.60 -6.74
N VAL A 161 -12.59 8.76 -6.43
CA VAL A 161 -13.37 9.96 -6.13
C VAL A 161 -13.72 10.68 -7.43
N THR A 162 -14.98 11.06 -7.58
CA THR A 162 -15.46 11.75 -8.79
C THR A 162 -14.65 13.02 -9.07
N LYS A 163 -14.39 13.36 -10.34
CA LYS A 163 -13.61 14.56 -10.69
C LYS A 163 -14.29 15.88 -10.32
N GLY A 164 -15.62 15.90 -10.26
CA GLY A 164 -16.40 17.12 -10.01
C GLY A 164 -16.82 17.34 -8.55
N LYS A 165 -16.65 16.36 -7.67
CA LYS A 165 -17.12 16.40 -6.27
C LYS A 165 -16.19 15.65 -5.33
N GLY A 166 -16.17 16.09 -4.07
CA GLY A 166 -15.33 15.52 -3.02
C GLY A 166 -14.06 16.35 -2.75
N PRO A 167 -13.22 15.88 -1.81
CA PRO A 167 -11.95 16.51 -1.45
C PRO A 167 -11.04 16.69 -2.67
N GLU A 168 -10.46 17.89 -2.84
CA GLU A 168 -9.74 18.28 -4.07
C GLU A 168 -8.53 17.38 -4.38
N ASP A 169 -7.83 16.95 -3.34
CA ASP A 169 -6.67 16.07 -3.38
C ASP A 169 -6.99 14.64 -3.84
N MET A 170 -8.23 14.19 -3.63
CA MET A 170 -8.73 12.87 -4.01
C MET A 170 -9.35 12.83 -5.41
N ARG A 171 -9.82 13.96 -5.95
CA ARG A 171 -10.61 14.00 -7.20
C ARG A 171 -9.91 13.30 -8.37
N GLY A 172 -10.64 12.36 -8.97
CA GLY A 172 -10.17 11.57 -10.12
C GLY A 172 -9.18 10.46 -9.77
N LYS A 173 -8.90 10.23 -8.48
CA LYS A 173 -7.93 9.22 -8.04
C LYS A 173 -8.62 8.04 -7.38
N VAL A 174 -7.98 6.89 -7.45
CA VAL A 174 -8.37 5.69 -6.70
C VAL A 174 -7.80 5.82 -5.29
N VAL A 175 -8.68 5.80 -4.29
CA VAL A 175 -8.31 6.16 -2.90
C VAL A 175 -8.51 5.03 -1.90
N GLY A 176 -9.27 4.00 -2.27
CA GLY A 176 -9.48 2.86 -1.39
C GLY A 176 -10.22 1.71 -2.06
N VAL A 177 -10.35 0.63 -1.30
CA VAL A 177 -10.98 -0.62 -1.72
C VAL A 177 -11.93 -1.07 -0.61
N LEU A 178 -13.12 -1.52 -0.99
CA LEU A 178 -14.08 -2.16 -0.09
C LEU A 178 -14.19 -3.64 -0.44
N GLU A 179 -14.19 -4.50 0.58
CA GLU A 179 -14.67 -5.87 0.45
C GLU A 179 -16.15 -5.91 0.82
N LEU A 180 -16.99 -6.53 0.00
CA LEU A 180 -18.44 -6.58 0.25
C LEU A 180 -18.92 -7.94 0.72
N SER A 181 -19.79 -7.93 1.73
CA SER A 181 -20.33 -9.15 2.35
C SER A 181 -21.49 -9.77 1.57
N HIS A 182 -22.04 -9.06 0.57
CA HIS A 182 -23.33 -9.36 -0.09
C HIS A 182 -24.58 -9.24 0.81
N GLU A 183 -24.44 -8.76 2.05
CA GLU A 183 -25.58 -8.43 2.90
C GLU A 183 -26.27 -7.16 2.37
N ALA A 184 -27.46 -7.32 1.80
CA ALA A 184 -28.25 -6.23 1.26
C ALA A 184 -29.12 -5.57 2.35
N GLY A 185 -29.21 -4.25 2.31
CA GLY A 185 -30.01 -3.50 3.27
C GLY A 185 -30.31 -2.07 2.83
N HIS A 186 -30.80 -1.27 3.76
CA HIS A 186 -30.97 0.16 3.58
C HIS A 186 -29.68 0.88 4.02
N ALA A 187 -29.23 1.89 3.26
CA ALA A 187 -27.98 2.60 3.50
C ALA A 187 -27.88 3.21 4.92
N GLN A 188 -29.00 3.68 5.48
CA GLN A 188 -29.07 4.19 6.86
C GLN A 188 -28.58 3.18 7.92
N ASN A 189 -28.66 1.88 7.66
CA ASN A 189 -28.22 0.85 8.61
C ASN A 189 -26.69 0.69 8.61
N TYR A 190 -26.01 1.20 7.59
CA TYR A 190 -24.58 1.01 7.35
C TYR A 190 -23.81 2.33 7.28
N ILE A 191 -24.48 3.45 7.55
CA ILE A 191 -23.89 4.79 7.60
C ILE A 191 -24.10 5.32 9.02
N SER A 192 -23.10 6.01 9.56
CA SER A 192 -23.21 6.63 10.88
C SER A 192 -24.35 7.63 10.93
N GLY A 193 -24.99 7.77 12.09
CA GLY A 193 -26.17 8.61 12.23
C GLY A 193 -25.92 10.09 11.85
N ASP A 194 -24.72 10.59 12.13
CA ASP A 194 -24.32 11.96 11.79
C ASP A 194 -24.07 12.11 10.29
N ARG A 195 -23.31 11.20 9.66
CA ARG A 195 -23.12 11.21 8.20
C ARG A 195 -24.42 11.02 7.43
N TRP A 196 -25.32 10.17 7.93
CA TRP A 196 -26.64 9.99 7.35
C TRP A 196 -27.44 11.30 7.39
N ARG A 197 -27.40 12.02 8.53
CA ARG A 197 -28.07 13.31 8.68
C ARG A 197 -27.49 14.36 7.74
N GLU A 198 -26.16 14.45 7.63
CA GLU A 198 -25.48 15.35 6.69
C GLU A 198 -25.92 15.08 5.24
N LYS A 199 -25.90 13.81 4.83
CA LYS A 199 -26.34 13.36 3.50
C LYS A 199 -27.79 13.77 3.19
N GLU A 200 -28.70 13.66 4.17
CA GLU A 200 -30.12 14.00 4.00
C GLU A 200 -30.39 15.51 4.06
N LEU A 201 -29.47 16.31 4.61
CA LEU A 201 -29.52 17.77 4.59
C LEU A 201 -29.00 18.35 3.26
N ASP A 202 -28.04 17.69 2.60
CA ASP A 202 -27.53 18.12 1.28
C ASP A 202 -28.56 17.83 0.16
N PRO A 203 -29.10 18.87 -0.51
CA PRO A 203 -30.03 18.69 -1.63
C PRO A 203 -29.50 17.81 -2.77
N ALA A 204 -28.17 17.72 -2.95
CA ALA A 204 -27.58 16.94 -4.01
C ALA A 204 -27.55 15.43 -3.74
N SER A 205 -27.57 15.00 -2.48
CA SER A 205 -27.52 13.58 -2.05
C SER A 205 -28.78 13.09 -1.33
N LYS A 206 -29.66 14.00 -0.92
CA LYS A 206 -30.91 13.68 -0.23
C LYS A 206 -31.73 12.63 -0.98
N GLY A 207 -32.12 11.55 -0.28
CA GLY A 207 -32.92 10.46 -0.87
C GLY A 207 -32.21 9.61 -1.91
N LYS A 208 -30.92 9.83 -2.20
CA LYS A 208 -30.14 9.01 -3.14
C LYS A 208 -29.45 7.85 -2.44
N TRP A 209 -29.16 6.81 -3.23
CA TRP A 209 -28.35 5.65 -2.82
C TRP A 209 -28.89 4.87 -1.61
N LEU A 210 -30.20 4.75 -1.51
CA LEU A 210 -30.88 4.14 -0.34
C LEU A 210 -30.69 2.62 -0.26
N HIS A 211 -30.53 1.96 -1.41
CA HIS A 211 -30.35 0.51 -1.47
C HIS A 211 -28.87 0.20 -1.35
N ALA A 212 -28.45 -0.50 -0.30
CA ALA A 212 -27.03 -0.69 -0.01
C ALA A 212 -26.63 -2.15 0.08
N VAL A 213 -25.34 -2.39 -0.12
CA VAL A 213 -24.65 -3.64 0.22
C VAL A 213 -23.56 -3.32 1.23
N LYS A 214 -23.56 -4.04 2.35
CA LYS A 214 -22.64 -3.83 3.48
C LYS A 214 -21.19 -4.19 3.10
N ALA A 215 -20.25 -3.37 3.54
CA ALA A 215 -18.82 -3.70 3.48
C ALA A 215 -18.42 -4.55 4.70
N SER A 216 -17.62 -5.59 4.48
CA SER A 216 -17.00 -6.40 5.54
C SER A 216 -15.69 -5.78 6.01
N ARG A 217 -14.84 -5.41 5.05
CA ARG A 217 -13.50 -4.83 5.27
C ARG A 217 -13.27 -3.66 4.33
N ALA A 218 -12.34 -2.80 4.68
CA ALA A 218 -11.96 -1.67 3.84
C ALA A 218 -10.47 -1.37 3.98
N TRP A 219 -9.86 -0.98 2.86
CA TRP A 219 -8.48 -0.53 2.83
C TRP A 219 -8.40 0.87 2.23
N SER A 220 -7.68 1.75 2.90
CA SER A 220 -7.31 3.05 2.34
C SER A 220 -5.98 2.89 1.64
N ILE A 221 -5.91 3.33 0.38
CA ILE A 221 -4.62 3.48 -0.31
C ILE A 221 -3.89 4.63 0.37
N VAL A 222 -2.58 4.46 0.62
CA VAL A 222 -1.79 5.53 1.23
C VAL A 222 -1.81 6.77 0.32
N PRO A 223 -1.95 8.00 0.86
CA PRO A 223 -2.14 9.18 0.03
C PRO A 223 -1.04 9.42 -1.01
N GLU A 224 0.18 9.02 -0.69
CA GLU A 224 1.35 9.07 -1.57
C GLU A 224 1.19 8.17 -2.81
N ASP A 225 0.41 7.08 -2.70
CA ASP A 225 0.13 6.12 -3.79
C ASP A 225 -1.18 6.38 -4.53
N TRP A 226 -1.89 7.48 -4.24
CA TRP A 226 -3.10 7.83 -4.97
C TRP A 226 -2.79 8.16 -6.43
N LYS A 227 -3.15 7.24 -7.34
CA LYS A 227 -3.01 7.42 -8.79
C LYS A 227 -4.34 7.77 -9.44
N ARG A 228 -4.29 8.38 -10.62
CA ARG A 228 -5.51 8.69 -11.37
C ARG A 228 -6.19 7.39 -11.78
N VAL A 229 -7.52 7.42 -11.84
CA VAL A 229 -8.33 6.26 -12.24
C VAL A 229 -7.94 5.75 -13.63
N GLU A 230 -7.57 6.64 -14.55
CA GLU A 230 -7.12 6.28 -15.90
C GLU A 230 -5.77 5.54 -15.93
N ASP A 231 -4.92 5.74 -14.93
CA ASP A 231 -3.59 5.12 -14.88
C ASP A 231 -3.68 3.67 -14.38
N ILE A 232 -4.66 3.38 -13.51
CA ILE A 232 -4.89 2.05 -12.94
C ILE A 232 -5.89 1.26 -13.79
N PHE A 233 -7.00 1.90 -14.17
CA PHE A 233 -8.16 1.27 -14.79
C PHE A 233 -8.52 1.88 -16.17
N PRO A 234 -7.59 1.97 -17.14
CA PRO A 234 -7.85 2.61 -18.43
C PRO A 234 -9.02 1.96 -19.21
N GLU A 235 -9.15 0.64 -19.17
CA GLU A 235 -10.20 -0.11 -19.86
C GLU A 235 -11.52 -0.04 -19.09
N ALA A 236 -11.52 -0.36 -17.79
CA ALA A 236 -12.75 -0.32 -17.01
C ALA A 236 -13.33 1.10 -16.95
N TYR A 237 -12.50 2.12 -16.74
CA TYR A 237 -12.95 3.52 -16.76
C TYR A 237 -13.32 4.02 -18.17
N GLY A 238 -12.61 3.57 -19.21
CA GLY A 238 -12.91 3.89 -20.61
C GLY A 238 -14.17 3.19 -21.15
N SER A 239 -14.59 2.08 -20.53
CA SER A 239 -15.71 1.25 -21.00
C SER A 239 -17.09 1.89 -20.81
N ALA A 240 -17.22 2.87 -19.91
CA ALA A 240 -18.50 3.47 -19.56
C ALA A 240 -18.36 4.93 -19.13
N HIS A 241 -19.46 5.68 -19.23
CA HIS A 241 -19.52 7.03 -18.69
C HIS A 241 -19.42 7.03 -17.15
N ALA A 242 -18.77 8.05 -16.57
CA ALA A 242 -18.56 8.16 -15.12
C ALA A 242 -19.85 8.05 -14.29
N GLU A 243 -20.97 8.56 -14.80
CA GLU A 243 -22.28 8.44 -14.15
C GLU A 243 -22.77 6.99 -14.07
N PHE A 244 -22.51 6.20 -15.11
CA PHE A 244 -22.84 4.78 -15.14
C PHE A 244 -21.97 4.00 -14.16
N ILE A 245 -20.65 4.28 -14.15
CA ILE A 245 -19.71 3.67 -13.22
C ILE A 245 -20.13 3.95 -11.77
N GLY A 246 -20.46 5.19 -11.43
CA GLY A 246 -20.95 5.54 -10.10
C GLY A 246 -22.31 4.93 -9.74
N ALA A 247 -23.20 4.75 -10.70
CA ALA A 247 -24.55 4.23 -10.43
C ALA A 247 -24.61 2.69 -10.33
N SER A 248 -23.78 1.99 -11.12
CA SER A 248 -23.91 0.52 -11.31
C SER A 248 -22.62 -0.25 -11.03
N GLY A 249 -21.47 0.43 -10.99
CA GLY A 249 -20.16 -0.20 -11.03
C GLY A 249 -19.86 -0.85 -12.38
N VAL A 250 -18.59 -1.14 -12.61
CA VAL A 250 -18.12 -1.93 -13.77
C VAL A 250 -17.12 -2.99 -13.30
N LYS A 251 -17.09 -4.14 -13.99
CA LYS A 251 -16.07 -5.15 -13.74
C LYS A 251 -14.72 -4.66 -14.25
N VAL A 252 -13.68 -4.97 -13.49
CA VAL A 252 -12.29 -4.67 -13.82
C VAL A 252 -11.64 -5.92 -14.40
N SER A 253 -10.77 -5.75 -15.40
CA SER A 253 -10.04 -6.88 -15.99
C SER A 253 -8.99 -7.42 -15.02
N ALA A 254 -8.54 -8.67 -15.22
CA ALA A 254 -7.53 -9.26 -14.35
C ALA A 254 -6.19 -8.47 -14.37
N GLU A 255 -5.81 -7.94 -15.52
CA GLU A 255 -4.58 -7.14 -15.67
C GLU A 255 -4.67 -5.81 -14.89
N GLU A 256 -5.82 -5.13 -14.95
CA GLU A 256 -6.04 -3.91 -14.19
C GLU A 256 -6.18 -4.17 -12.68
N ALA A 257 -6.78 -5.30 -12.31
CA ALA A 257 -6.87 -5.73 -10.91
C ALA A 257 -5.48 -5.95 -10.30
N GLU A 258 -4.52 -6.51 -11.05
CA GLU A 258 -3.14 -6.67 -10.60
C GLU A 258 -2.49 -5.31 -10.26
N LYS A 259 -2.74 -4.27 -11.05
CA LYS A 259 -2.23 -2.91 -10.76
C LYS A 259 -2.76 -2.37 -9.43
N LEU A 260 -4.01 -2.69 -9.09
CA LEU A 260 -4.62 -2.34 -7.81
C LEU A 260 -3.98 -3.13 -6.66
N LEU A 261 -3.72 -4.42 -6.86
CA LEU A 261 -3.13 -5.31 -5.85
C LEU A 261 -1.73 -4.87 -5.40
N GLN A 262 -0.99 -4.21 -6.29
CA GLN A 262 0.37 -3.72 -6.01
C GLN A 262 0.41 -2.37 -5.26
N LEU A 263 -0.72 -1.73 -4.97
CA LEU A 263 -0.73 -0.47 -4.24
C LEU A 263 -0.53 -0.68 -2.75
N ASP A 264 0.16 0.26 -2.11
CA ASP A 264 0.28 0.27 -0.66
C ASP A 264 -1.02 0.72 0.00
N VAL A 265 -1.51 -0.11 0.90
CA VAL A 265 -2.76 0.09 1.62
C VAL A 265 -2.60 -0.10 3.11
N GLN A 266 -3.54 0.46 3.85
CA GLN A 266 -3.75 0.24 5.27
C GLN A 266 -5.20 -0.20 5.47
N GLU A 267 -5.44 -1.24 6.27
CA GLU A 267 -6.79 -1.62 6.65
C GLU A 267 -7.38 -0.56 7.58
N VAL A 268 -8.61 -0.15 7.29
CA VAL A 268 -9.31 0.91 8.01
C VAL A 268 -10.64 0.38 8.53
N HIS A 269 -11.07 0.95 9.65
CA HIS A 269 -12.32 0.53 10.28
C HIS A 269 -13.52 0.79 9.36
N VAL A 270 -14.45 -0.17 9.35
CA VAL A 270 -15.73 -0.08 8.63
C VAL A 270 -16.85 0.15 9.64
N TYR A 271 -17.70 1.14 9.39
CA TYR A 271 -18.84 1.41 10.26
C TYR A 271 -19.71 0.17 10.47
N GLY A 272 -19.95 -0.17 11.74
CA GLY A 272 -20.76 -1.33 12.12
C GLY A 272 -20.00 -2.67 12.12
N SER A 273 -18.68 -2.65 11.86
CA SER A 273 -17.80 -3.79 12.13
C SER A 273 -17.36 -3.79 13.60
N THR A 274 -17.15 -4.98 14.16
CA THR A 274 -16.56 -5.16 15.50
C THR A 274 -15.08 -5.54 15.46
N GLU A 275 -14.54 -5.79 14.27
CA GLU A 275 -13.15 -6.20 14.09
C GLU A 275 -12.21 -4.99 14.17
N ALA A 276 -11.08 -5.19 14.83
CA ALA A 276 -10.01 -4.19 14.85
C ALA A 276 -9.31 -4.20 13.49
N ALA A 277 -9.16 -3.02 12.90
CA ALA A 277 -8.42 -2.87 11.64
C ALA A 277 -6.91 -3.04 11.89
N ASP A 278 -6.22 -3.75 11.00
CA ASP A 278 -4.75 -3.85 11.01
C ASP A 278 -4.15 -2.54 10.49
N PRO A 279 -3.43 -1.76 11.33
CA PRO A 279 -2.87 -0.49 10.91
C PRO A 279 -1.60 -0.63 10.04
N THR A 280 -1.14 -1.86 9.75
CA THR A 280 0.09 -2.11 9.00
C THR A 280 -0.07 -1.69 7.54
N ILE A 281 0.92 -0.95 7.02
CA ILE A 281 0.98 -0.57 5.60
C ILE A 281 1.69 -1.69 4.83
N GLN A 282 0.97 -2.29 3.88
CA GLN A 282 1.44 -3.39 3.04
C GLN A 282 0.76 -3.30 1.66
N THR A 283 1.18 -4.12 0.69
CA THR A 283 0.45 -4.20 -0.59
C THR A 283 -0.95 -4.77 -0.36
N LEU A 284 -1.91 -4.37 -1.19
CA LEU A 284 -3.26 -4.92 -1.11
C LEU A 284 -3.26 -6.44 -1.26
N ASP A 285 -2.41 -6.99 -2.12
CA ASP A 285 -2.24 -8.45 -2.28
C ASP A 285 -1.88 -9.15 -0.95
N SER A 286 -0.89 -8.61 -0.23
CA SER A 286 -0.50 -9.13 1.08
C SER A 286 -1.61 -8.97 2.12
N ALA A 287 -2.34 -7.85 2.10
CA ALA A 287 -3.45 -7.59 3.02
C ALA A 287 -4.67 -8.53 2.82
N LEU A 288 -4.84 -9.07 1.61
CA LEU A 288 -5.92 -9.99 1.25
C LEU A 288 -5.57 -11.44 1.55
N THR A 289 -4.28 -11.77 1.57
CA THR A 289 -3.80 -13.11 1.84
C THR A 289 -3.98 -13.43 3.33
N PRO A 290 -4.71 -14.51 3.69
CA PRO A 290 -4.86 -14.89 5.10
C PRO A 290 -3.48 -15.06 5.73
N SER A 291 -3.25 -14.43 6.88
CA SER A 291 -2.03 -14.67 7.64
C SER A 291 -1.96 -16.17 7.95
N ARG A 292 -0.96 -16.85 7.36
CA ARG A 292 -0.70 -18.26 7.70
C ARG A 292 -0.51 -18.32 9.21
N ALA A 293 -1.15 -19.28 9.87
CA ALA A 293 -1.00 -19.50 11.29
C ALA A 293 0.50 -19.56 11.62
N VAL A 294 0.99 -18.53 12.32
CA VAL A 294 2.34 -18.56 12.86
C VAL A 294 2.31 -19.70 13.88
N PRO A 295 3.12 -20.77 13.70
CA PRO A 295 3.20 -21.83 14.68
C PRO A 295 3.42 -21.20 16.05
N PRO A 296 2.72 -21.63 17.10
CA PRO A 296 2.95 -21.09 18.43
C PRO A 296 4.45 -21.17 18.72
N PRO A 297 5.08 -20.05 19.11
CA PRO A 297 6.52 -19.98 19.18
C PRO A 297 7.03 -20.95 20.23
N SER A 298 7.67 -22.03 19.76
CA SER A 298 8.38 -22.96 20.63
C SER A 298 9.72 -22.37 21.11
N GLU A 299 10.19 -21.30 20.46
CA GLU A 299 11.41 -20.55 20.77
C GLU A 299 11.20 -19.05 20.49
N PRO A 300 12.03 -18.14 21.06
CA PRO A 300 12.02 -16.74 20.68
C PRO A 300 12.21 -16.60 19.17
N TYR A 301 11.23 -16.02 18.50
CA TYR A 301 11.28 -15.76 17.06
C TYR A 301 11.36 -14.27 16.81
N THR A 302 12.10 -13.90 15.78
CA THR A 302 12.24 -12.53 15.32
C THR A 302 11.12 -12.25 14.32
N VAL A 303 10.30 -11.23 14.57
CA VAL A 303 9.35 -10.74 13.58
C VAL A 303 10.14 -9.89 12.60
N GLY A 304 10.29 -10.36 11.37
CA GLY A 304 10.87 -9.57 10.28
C GLY A 304 9.83 -8.56 9.82
N GLU A 305 9.78 -7.38 10.45
CA GLU A 305 9.07 -6.25 9.85
C GLU A 305 9.78 -5.95 8.52
N THR A 306 9.04 -5.89 7.41
CA THR A 306 9.59 -5.63 6.08
C THR A 306 10.18 -4.22 6.07
N ASP A 307 11.49 -4.13 6.28
CA ASP A 307 12.16 -2.85 6.36
C ASP A 307 12.33 -2.23 4.97
N GLY A 308 11.27 -1.57 4.50
CA GLY A 308 11.24 -0.87 3.22
C GLY A 308 11.65 0.61 3.30
N PRO A 309 11.60 1.33 2.17
CA PRO A 309 11.94 2.74 2.10
C PRO A 309 11.12 3.62 3.06
N LYS A 310 11.75 4.67 3.61
CA LYS A 310 11.20 5.53 4.65
C LYS A 310 11.36 7.01 4.30
N HIS A 311 10.43 7.83 4.81
CA HIS A 311 10.55 9.27 4.91
C HIS A 311 10.91 9.66 6.35
N LEU A 312 11.79 10.64 6.52
CA LEU A 312 11.77 11.46 7.74
C LEU A 312 10.61 12.44 7.66
N TYR A 313 10.04 12.83 8.80
CA TYR A 313 9.04 13.88 8.86
C TYR A 313 9.19 14.76 10.10
N ILE A 314 8.63 15.97 9.99
CA ILE A 314 8.24 16.80 11.13
C ILE A 314 6.75 17.12 10.95
N LEU A 315 5.94 16.74 11.94
CA LEU A 315 4.55 17.16 12.03
C LEU A 315 4.45 18.38 12.93
N GLU A 316 3.52 19.28 12.61
CA GLU A 316 3.22 20.48 13.40
C GLU A 316 1.76 20.47 13.83
N LEU A 317 1.50 20.83 15.09
CA LEU A 317 0.14 21.04 15.59
C LEU A 317 -0.30 22.48 15.29
N GLN A 318 -1.27 22.63 14.40
CA GLN A 318 -1.97 23.88 14.13
C GLN A 318 -3.06 24.12 15.19
N GLY A 319 -3.25 25.38 15.60
CA GLY A 319 -4.27 25.80 16.57
C GLY A 319 -3.69 26.74 17.64
N ASP A 320 -4.52 27.06 18.64
CA ASP A 320 -4.07 27.87 19.80
C ASP A 320 -3.24 27.00 20.75
N ILE A 321 -1.93 26.92 20.49
CA ILE A 321 -1.00 26.11 21.28
C ILE A 321 -0.83 26.63 22.72
N ALA A 322 -1.13 27.91 22.99
CA ALA A 322 -1.12 28.45 24.35
C ALA A 322 -2.26 27.84 25.16
N ALA A 323 -3.47 27.82 24.59
CA ALA A 323 -4.62 27.14 25.18
C ALA A 323 -4.38 25.63 25.31
N TYR A 324 -3.76 25.00 24.31
CA TYR A 324 -3.43 23.57 24.34
C TYR A 324 -2.53 23.20 25.52
N LEU A 325 -1.52 24.02 25.80
CA LEU A 325 -0.57 23.78 26.89
C LEU A 325 -1.02 24.36 28.24
N GLY A 326 -2.16 25.07 28.27
CA GLY A 326 -2.65 25.75 29.47
C GLY A 326 -1.72 26.86 29.98
N CYS A 327 -1.03 27.56 29.06
CA CYS A 327 -0.08 28.61 29.39
C CYS A 327 -0.44 29.95 28.71
N SER A 328 0.31 31.01 29.03
CA SER A 328 0.07 32.31 28.42
C SER A 328 0.60 32.37 26.98
N PRO A 329 -0.02 33.16 26.08
CA PRO A 329 0.46 33.31 24.70
C PRO A 329 1.92 33.77 24.59
N LYS A 330 2.41 34.57 25.55
CA LYS A 330 3.79 35.04 25.59
C LYS A 330 4.82 33.92 25.78
N GLU A 331 4.43 32.81 26.40
CA GLU A 331 5.36 31.69 26.65
C GLU A 331 5.61 30.84 25.40
N VAL A 332 4.70 30.93 24.42
CA VAL A 332 4.70 30.17 23.17
C VAL A 332 4.85 31.06 21.94
N GLU A 333 5.13 32.34 22.11
CA GLU A 333 5.43 33.27 21.03
C GLU A 333 6.58 32.72 20.17
N ASP A 334 6.39 32.70 18.84
CA ASP A 334 7.32 32.17 17.83
C ASP A 334 7.74 30.70 18.02
N LYS A 335 6.91 29.90 18.72
CA LYS A 335 7.14 28.47 18.93
C LYS A 335 6.05 27.63 18.29
N SER A 336 6.42 26.39 17.96
CA SER A 336 5.50 25.38 17.44
C SER A 336 5.58 24.11 18.29
N ILE A 337 4.44 23.44 18.45
CA ILE A 337 4.41 22.06 18.95
C ILE A 337 4.65 21.14 17.76
N ILE A 338 5.76 20.41 17.82
CA ILE A 338 6.17 19.51 16.75
C ILE A 338 6.32 18.07 17.23
N LYS A 339 6.20 17.15 16.27
CA LYS A 339 6.60 15.75 16.42
C LYS A 339 7.58 15.40 15.32
N VAL A 340 8.74 14.87 15.68
CA VAL A 340 9.72 14.34 14.73
C VAL A 340 9.59 12.82 14.63
N GLY A 341 9.97 12.25 13.49
CA GLY A 341 10.03 10.80 13.33
C GLY A 341 10.30 10.35 11.91
N PHE A 342 10.11 9.06 11.66
CA PHE A 342 10.12 8.48 10.32
C PHE A 342 8.93 7.54 10.10
N SER A 343 8.52 7.38 8.84
CA SER A 343 7.47 6.45 8.45
C SER A 343 7.55 6.11 6.96
N LYS A 344 6.82 5.08 6.54
CA LYS A 344 6.61 4.79 5.11
C LYS A 344 5.74 5.87 4.43
N SER A 345 4.76 6.43 5.16
CA SER A 345 3.87 7.50 4.70
C SER A 345 3.72 8.56 5.80
N PRO A 346 4.31 9.76 5.65
CA PRO A 346 4.11 10.87 6.58
C PRO A 346 2.63 11.29 6.67
N LEU A 347 1.87 11.21 5.57
CA LEU A 347 0.46 11.59 5.56
C LEU A 347 -0.42 10.61 6.34
N SER A 348 -0.23 9.30 6.15
CA SER A 348 -0.93 8.28 6.92
C SER A 348 -0.56 8.36 8.41
N ARG A 349 0.72 8.61 8.72
CA ARG A 349 1.16 8.81 10.11
C ARG A 349 0.51 10.05 10.76
N ARG A 350 0.40 11.15 10.01
CA ARG A 350 -0.34 12.34 10.44
C ARG A 350 -1.81 12.01 10.69
N ASN A 351 -2.47 11.29 9.78
CA ASN A 351 -3.87 10.91 9.91
C ASN A 351 -4.11 10.02 11.14
N GLN A 352 -3.21 9.06 11.39
CA GLN A 352 -3.28 8.18 12.56
C GLN A 352 -3.15 8.96 13.89
N ILE A 353 -2.30 9.98 13.93
CA ILE A 353 -2.21 10.83 15.12
C ILE A 353 -3.47 11.69 15.24
N GLN A 354 -3.94 12.26 14.13
CA GLN A 354 -5.15 13.09 14.11
C GLN A 354 -6.40 12.31 14.54
N SER A 355 -6.51 11.02 14.21
CA SER A 355 -7.67 10.19 14.58
C SER A 355 -7.81 9.95 16.08
N ALA A 356 -6.75 10.20 16.88
CA ALA A 356 -6.82 10.16 18.33
C ALA A 356 -7.43 11.44 18.97
N TYR A 357 -7.66 12.49 18.16
CA TYR A 357 -8.23 13.75 18.60
C TYR A 357 -9.69 13.84 18.16
N PRO A 358 -10.59 14.42 18.98
CA PRO A 358 -11.90 14.82 18.49
C PRO A 358 -11.75 15.88 17.39
N GLU A 359 -12.77 15.98 16.52
CA GLU A 359 -12.83 17.10 15.58
C GLU A 359 -12.82 18.43 16.34
N GLY A 360 -11.98 19.37 15.90
CA GLY A 360 -11.81 20.64 16.61
C GLY A 360 -10.84 21.61 15.93
N SER A 361 -10.43 22.62 16.68
CA SER A 361 -9.49 23.67 16.24
C SER A 361 -8.05 23.19 16.10
N PHE A 362 -7.72 22.03 16.68
CA PHE A 362 -6.37 21.47 16.67
C PHE A 362 -6.20 20.47 15.54
N LYS A 363 -5.23 20.73 14.65
CA LYS A 363 -4.98 19.89 13.47
C LYS A 363 -3.49 19.63 13.29
N TRP A 364 -3.12 18.37 13.11
CA TRP A 364 -1.77 18.03 12.71
C TRP A 364 -1.57 18.26 11.20
N SER A 365 -0.45 18.87 10.83
CA SER A 365 0.01 19.00 9.44
C SER A 365 1.41 18.43 9.28
N VAL A 366 1.76 18.00 8.05
CA VAL A 366 3.14 17.66 7.70
C VAL A 366 3.86 18.98 7.38
N LEU A 367 4.80 19.39 8.23
CA LEU A 367 5.63 20.57 8.01
C LEU A 367 6.86 20.23 7.16
N PHE A 368 7.47 19.07 7.43
CA PHE A 368 8.53 18.49 6.60
C PHE A 368 8.28 17.01 6.31
N PRO A 369 8.68 16.53 5.13
CA PRO A 369 9.29 17.27 4.02
C PRO A 369 8.27 18.19 3.31
N SER A 370 8.75 19.31 2.77
CA SER A 370 7.94 20.24 1.97
C SER A 370 8.77 20.74 0.76
N PRO A 371 8.40 20.38 -0.48
CA PRO A 371 7.31 19.46 -0.83
C PRO A 371 7.61 18.01 -0.37
N LEU A 372 6.55 17.21 -0.20
CA LEU A 372 6.68 15.78 0.05
C LEU A 372 7.17 15.09 -1.24
N PRO A 373 8.32 14.40 -1.24
CA PRO A 373 8.81 13.71 -2.43
C PRO A 373 7.87 12.55 -2.78
N GLU A 374 7.73 12.27 -4.09
CA GLU A 374 6.88 11.18 -4.61
C GLU A 374 7.34 9.80 -4.15
N GLN A 375 8.63 9.62 -3.83
CA GLN A 375 9.18 8.38 -3.33
C GLN A 375 9.92 8.60 -2.01
N PRO A 376 9.93 7.59 -1.11
CA PRO A 376 10.70 7.67 0.13
C PRO A 376 12.20 7.76 -0.17
N PRO A 377 12.90 8.79 0.34
CA PRO A 377 14.29 9.05 -0.03
C PRO A 377 15.32 8.15 0.68
N TYR A 378 14.92 7.43 1.73
CA TYR A 378 15.82 6.59 2.52
C TYR A 378 15.46 5.13 2.33
N ALA A 379 16.46 4.28 2.10
CA ALA A 379 16.23 2.89 1.70
C ALA A 379 15.56 2.03 2.77
N ASN A 380 15.81 2.30 4.06
CA ASN A 380 15.36 1.47 5.17
C ASN A 380 15.28 2.25 6.50
N ALA A 381 14.79 1.60 7.55
CA ALA A 381 14.62 2.18 8.88
C ALA A 381 15.96 2.49 9.54
N LYS A 382 17.02 1.69 9.34
CA LYS A 382 18.35 1.99 9.91
C LYS A 382 18.83 3.39 9.49
N VAL A 383 18.71 3.71 8.20
CA VAL A 383 19.06 5.05 7.67
C VAL A 383 18.14 6.14 8.25
N ALA A 384 16.84 5.87 8.31
CA ALA A 384 15.87 6.84 8.83
C ALA A 384 16.02 7.09 10.35
N ILE A 385 16.39 6.07 11.13
CA ILE A 385 16.66 6.16 12.56
C ILE A 385 17.85 7.10 12.81
N ALA A 386 18.92 7.03 12.01
CA ALA A 386 20.04 7.95 12.14
C ALA A 386 19.61 9.42 11.96
N GLY A 387 18.70 9.67 11.01
CA GLY A 387 18.11 10.99 10.83
C GLY A 387 17.20 11.42 11.98
N GLU A 388 16.32 10.54 12.45
CA GLU A 388 15.44 10.81 13.59
C GLU A 388 16.23 11.11 14.87
N ASP A 389 17.25 10.31 15.16
CA ASP A 389 18.12 10.50 16.32
C ASP A 389 18.86 11.83 16.26
N ALA A 390 19.32 12.24 15.07
CA ALA A 390 19.92 13.55 14.87
C ALA A 390 18.92 14.70 15.09
N MET A 391 17.65 14.53 14.69
CA MET A 391 16.58 15.50 14.99
C MET A 391 16.33 15.60 16.50
N LYS A 392 16.11 14.46 17.17
CA LYS A 392 15.89 14.39 18.62
C LYS A 392 17.07 15.00 19.38
N LYS A 393 18.30 14.65 18.99
CA LYS A 393 19.53 15.20 19.57
C LYS A 393 19.61 16.72 19.41
N ARG A 394 19.33 17.25 18.21
CA ARG A 394 19.35 18.70 17.97
C ARG A 394 18.36 19.44 18.88
N LEU A 395 17.14 18.91 19.03
CA LEU A 395 16.11 19.49 19.89
C LEU A 395 16.55 19.49 21.36
N VAL A 396 17.14 18.39 21.83
CA VAL A 396 17.63 18.28 23.22
C VAL A 396 18.82 19.19 23.48
N ASP A 397 19.83 19.18 22.59
CA ASP A 397 21.06 19.97 22.75
C ASP A 397 20.77 21.48 22.76
N GLU A 398 19.79 21.93 21.97
CA GLU A 398 19.33 23.33 21.90
C GLU A 398 18.21 23.65 22.91
N LYS A 399 17.94 22.74 23.85
CA LYS A 399 17.01 22.91 24.98
C LYS A 399 15.55 23.18 24.58
N ALA A 400 15.08 22.58 23.50
CA ALA A 400 13.65 22.53 23.21
C ALA A 400 12.89 21.89 24.39
N LYS A 401 11.68 22.38 24.69
CA LYS A 401 10.89 21.84 25.81
C LYS A 401 10.26 20.51 25.37
N VAL A 402 10.63 19.43 26.05
CA VAL A 402 10.00 18.11 25.86
C VAL A 402 8.60 18.11 26.45
N LEU A 403 7.61 17.72 25.65
CA LEU A 403 6.19 17.65 26.04
C LEU A 403 5.73 16.22 26.35
N GLY A 404 6.64 15.24 26.23
CA GLY A 404 6.39 13.82 26.46
C GLY A 404 6.56 13.01 25.18
N GLY A 405 7.11 11.79 25.30
CA GLY A 405 7.40 10.94 24.15
C GLY A 405 8.27 11.64 23.09
N GLU A 406 7.73 11.78 21.88
CA GLU A 406 8.41 12.37 20.72
C GLU A 406 7.87 13.77 20.37
N PHE A 407 7.26 14.46 21.33
CA PHE A 407 6.66 15.79 21.15
C PHE A 407 7.50 16.88 21.81
N PHE A 408 7.69 17.99 21.11
CA PHE A 408 8.55 19.10 21.52
C PHE A 408 7.88 20.45 21.27
N LEU A 409 8.13 21.43 22.13
CA LEU A 409 7.89 22.84 21.86
C LEU A 409 9.22 23.49 21.50
N ALA A 410 9.31 24.01 20.28
CA ALA A 410 10.55 24.57 19.73
C ALA A 410 10.29 25.88 18.99
N GLU A 411 11.27 26.77 19.00
CA GLU A 411 11.26 28.00 18.19
C GLU A 411 11.36 27.66 16.70
N GLU A 412 10.76 28.46 15.83
CA GLU A 412 10.69 28.20 14.39
C GLU A 412 12.07 27.89 13.79
N TRP A 413 13.09 28.71 14.06
CA TRP A 413 14.45 28.48 13.54
C TRP A 413 15.05 27.14 13.99
N LEU A 414 14.70 26.68 15.19
CA LEU A 414 15.17 25.40 15.71
C LEU A 414 14.47 24.24 15.00
N VAL A 415 13.19 24.39 14.63
CA VAL A 415 12.48 23.40 13.80
C VAL A 415 13.19 23.21 12.45
N TYR A 416 13.55 24.30 11.76
CA TYR A 416 14.30 24.23 10.50
C TYR A 416 15.70 23.60 10.66
N LYS A 417 16.44 23.97 11.71
CA LYS A 417 17.76 23.35 11.99
C LYS A 417 17.65 21.88 12.37
N THR A 418 16.58 21.51 13.07
CA THR A 418 16.26 20.12 13.41
C THR A 418 16.07 19.30 12.15
N TRP A 419 15.21 19.76 11.23
CA TRP A 419 15.03 19.12 9.92
C TRP A 419 16.35 19.00 9.15
N SER A 420 17.13 20.07 9.09
CA SER A 420 18.42 20.09 8.39
C SER A 420 19.40 19.08 8.98
N ALA A 421 19.46 18.96 10.31
CA ALA A 421 20.30 17.99 11.00
C ALA A 421 19.88 16.55 10.70
N GLY A 422 18.58 16.26 10.77
CA GLY A 422 18.04 14.93 10.46
C GLY A 422 18.28 14.51 9.01
N ASN A 423 17.97 15.40 8.07
CA ASN A 423 18.16 15.17 6.65
C ASN A 423 19.65 14.97 6.30
N HIS A 424 20.55 15.72 6.92
CA HIS A 424 22.00 15.54 6.71
C HIS A 424 22.48 14.18 7.24
N ALA A 425 22.11 13.81 8.47
CA ALA A 425 22.51 12.55 9.08
C ALA A 425 21.97 11.33 8.32
N ALA A 426 20.70 11.35 7.91
CA ALA A 426 20.13 10.27 7.11
C ALA A 426 20.78 10.16 5.72
N LYS A 427 21.13 11.29 5.08
CA LYS A 427 21.87 11.25 3.82
C LYS A 427 23.28 10.67 3.98
N GLN A 428 23.98 11.00 5.07
CA GLN A 428 25.28 10.39 5.36
C GLN A 428 25.15 8.89 5.56
N ALA A 429 24.19 8.45 6.38
CA ALA A 429 23.93 7.03 6.60
C ALA A 429 23.49 6.28 5.33
N GLN A 430 22.76 6.94 4.42
CA GLN A 430 22.41 6.39 3.12
C GLN A 430 23.66 6.21 2.25
N ASN A 431 24.52 7.22 2.17
CA ASN A 431 25.76 7.13 1.39
C ASN A 431 26.69 6.03 1.93
N GLU A 432 26.81 5.90 3.25
CA GLU A 432 27.60 4.83 3.87
C GLU A 432 27.02 3.45 3.53
N LEU A 433 25.69 3.30 3.55
CA LEU A 433 25.03 2.06 3.13
C LEU A 433 25.29 1.74 1.65
N ASP A 434 25.25 2.75 0.79
CA ASP A 434 25.47 2.60 -0.65
C ASP A 434 26.94 2.25 -0.97
N GLU A 435 27.90 2.66 -0.13
CA GLU A 435 29.33 2.30 -0.26
C GLU A 435 29.64 0.88 0.24
N GLU A 436 28.82 0.31 1.14
CA GLU A 436 28.97 -1.05 1.68
C GLU A 436 28.36 -2.14 0.80
N THR A 437 27.48 -1.78 -0.14
CA THR A 437 26.78 -2.68 -1.07
C THR A 437 27.38 -2.68 -2.47
#